data_AF-A0AB38PDU3-F1
#
_entry.id   AF-A0AB38PDU3-F1
#
_cell.length_a   1.000
_cell.length_b   1.000
_cell.length_c   1.000
_cell.angle_alpha   90.00
_cell.angle_beta   90.00
_cell.angle_gamma   90.00
#
_symmetry.space_group_name_H-M   'P 1'
#
loop_
_entity.id
_entity.type
_entity.pdbx_description
1 polymer ?
#
loop_
_entity_poly.entity_id
_entity_poly.type
_entity_poly.pdbx_seq_one_letter_code
_entity_poly.pdbx_strand_id
1 'polypeptide(L)'
;MATLENVKLLLSINDNVQDELLKRIIDNTEKRLISLLPSDIETIPDRLEYIVEEVAVKRFNRVGAEGMTQESVDGRSNTFQANDFDEYMDVIDQYTPRNSDKRGAGIFY
;
A
#
# COMPACT_ATOMS: atom_id res chain seq x y z
N MET A 1 6.63 -9.56 -5.77
CA MET A 1 5.78 -9.99 -4.65
C MET A 1 6.56 -9.76 -3.37
N ALA A 2 6.00 -9.06 -2.38
CA ALA A 2 6.73 -8.80 -1.13
C ALA A 2 6.93 -10.11 -0.36
N THR A 3 8.16 -10.36 0.11
CA THR A 3 8.44 -11.60 0.82
C THR A 3 8.17 -11.44 2.31
N LEU A 4 7.50 -12.44 2.91
CA LEU A 4 7.25 -12.49 4.35
C LEU A 4 8.55 -12.35 5.16
N GLU A 5 9.63 -12.97 4.70
CA GLU A 5 10.94 -12.93 5.35
C GLU A 5 11.52 -11.50 5.38
N ASN A 6 11.40 -10.73 4.29
CA ASN A 6 11.85 -9.33 4.27
C ASN A 6 11.06 -8.49 5.28
N VAL A 7 9.74 -8.65 5.32
CA VAL A 7 8.89 -7.91 6.28
C VAL A 7 9.24 -8.28 7.73
N LYS A 8 9.49 -9.57 8.02
CA LYS A 8 9.95 -10.02 9.34
C LYS A 8 11.31 -9.45 9.72
N LEU A 9 12.24 -9.42 8.77
CA LEU A 9 13.56 -8.81 8.95
C LEU A 9 13.44 -7.33 9.32
N LEU A 10 12.63 -6.57 8.58
CA LEU A 10 12.38 -5.13 8.83
C LEU A 10 11.74 -4.88 10.21
N LEU A 11 10.90 -5.81 10.68
CA LEU A 11 10.28 -5.77 12.01
C LEU A 11 11.16 -6.35 13.12
N SER A 12 12.35 -6.86 12.81
CA SER A 12 13.21 -7.59 13.75
C SER A 12 12.50 -8.78 14.44
N ILE A 13 11.57 -9.44 13.72
CA ILE A 13 10.84 -10.63 14.19
C ILE A 13 11.59 -11.87 13.73
N ASN A 14 12.02 -12.69 14.69
CA ASN A 14 12.76 -13.94 14.43
C ASN A 14 11.93 -15.21 14.69
N ASP A 15 10.69 -15.05 15.13
CA ASP A 15 9.73 -16.14 15.36
C ASP A 15 8.63 -16.18 14.29
N ASN A 16 7.71 -17.14 14.41
CA ASN A 16 6.62 -17.34 13.46
C ASN A 16 5.24 -17.07 14.08
N VAL A 17 5.18 -16.42 15.25
CA VAL A 17 3.94 -16.23 16.01
C VAL A 17 2.94 -15.37 15.22
N GLN A 18 3.45 -14.40 14.46
CA GLN A 18 2.64 -13.40 13.75
C GLN A 18 2.63 -13.62 12.23
N ASP A 19 3.13 -14.75 11.74
CA ASP A 19 3.24 -15.05 10.30
C ASP A 19 1.89 -14.99 9.60
N GLU A 20 0.82 -15.50 10.20
CA GLU A 20 -0.52 -15.47 9.61
C GLU A 20 -1.02 -14.03 9.45
N LEU A 21 -0.85 -13.20 10.48
CA LEU A 21 -1.20 -11.79 10.45
C LEU A 21 -0.38 -11.04 9.40
N LEU A 22 0.93 -11.24 9.37
CA LEU A 22 1.83 -10.62 8.40
C LEU A 22 1.48 -11.00 6.97
N LYS A 23 1.25 -12.30 6.69
CA LYS A 23 0.76 -12.76 5.39
C LYS A 23 -0.53 -12.06 4.98
N ARG A 24 -1.44 -11.84 5.93
CA ARG A 24 -2.72 -11.20 5.64
C ARG A 24 -2.60 -9.70 5.40
N ILE A 25 -1.68 -9.04 6.09
CA ILE A 25 -1.34 -7.64 5.85
C ILE A 25 -0.69 -7.48 4.47
N ILE A 26 0.27 -8.35 4.13
CA ILE A 26 0.95 -8.35 2.84
C ILE A 26 -0.05 -8.54 1.70
N ASP A 27 -0.88 -9.60 1.73
CA ASP A 27 -1.88 -9.88 0.68
C ASP A 27 -2.85 -8.69 0.47
N ASN A 28 -3.34 -8.10 1.56
CA ASN A 28 -4.21 -6.92 1.46
C ASN A 28 -3.48 -5.69 0.89
N THR A 29 -2.19 -5.54 1.19
CA THR A 29 -1.36 -4.45 0.69
C THR A 29 -1.09 -4.63 -0.80
N GLU A 30 -0.80 -5.85 -1.24
CA GLU A 30 -0.62 -6.20 -2.65
C GLU A 30 -1.89 -5.94 -3.46
N LYS A 31 -3.03 -6.45 -3.00
CA LYS A 31 -4.34 -6.20 -3.64
C LYS A 31 -4.65 -4.71 -3.73
N ARG A 32 -4.33 -3.95 -2.69
CA ARG A 32 -4.56 -2.51 -2.68
C ARG A 32 -3.65 -1.80 -3.68
N LEU A 33 -2.36 -2.13 -3.71
CA LEU A 33 -1.43 -1.55 -4.69
C LEU A 33 -1.86 -1.88 -6.12
N ILE A 34 -2.23 -3.12 -6.41
CA ILE A 34 -2.76 -3.52 -7.73
C ILE A 34 -4.01 -2.71 -8.08
N SER A 35 -4.91 -2.46 -7.11
CA SER A 35 -6.11 -1.65 -7.37
C SER A 35 -5.84 -0.18 -7.67
N LEU A 36 -4.64 0.32 -7.32
CA LEU A 36 -4.19 1.68 -7.64
C LEU A 36 -3.47 1.77 -9.00
N LEU A 37 -3.04 0.62 -9.54
CA LEU A 37 -2.41 0.55 -10.86
C LEU A 37 -3.48 0.48 -11.97
N PRO A 38 -3.12 0.85 -13.20
CA PRO A 38 -3.97 0.64 -14.37
C PRO A 38 -4.48 -0.80 -14.49
N SER A 39 -5.70 -0.96 -15.01
CA SER A 39 -6.39 -2.26 -15.09
C SER A 39 -5.67 -3.30 -15.96
N ASP A 40 -4.74 -2.89 -16.82
CA ASP A 40 -3.90 -3.76 -17.63
C ASP A 40 -2.68 -4.33 -16.87
N ILE A 41 -2.40 -3.83 -15.66
CA ILE A 41 -1.34 -4.31 -14.78
C ILE A 41 -1.93 -5.29 -13.76
N GLU A 42 -1.87 -6.58 -14.06
CA GLU A 42 -2.36 -7.65 -13.17
C GLU A 42 -1.34 -8.06 -12.10
N THR A 43 -0.07 -7.67 -12.26
CA THR A 43 1.03 -8.05 -11.38
C THR A 43 1.82 -6.83 -10.95
N ILE A 44 2.30 -6.81 -9.71
CA ILE A 44 3.07 -5.70 -9.16
C ILE A 44 4.44 -5.66 -9.85
N PRO A 45 4.82 -4.55 -10.52
CA PRO A 45 6.15 -4.39 -11.10
C PRO A 45 7.24 -4.44 -10.03
N ASP A 46 8.42 -5.00 -10.36
CA ASP A 46 9.58 -5.11 -9.45
C ASP A 46 9.93 -3.79 -8.75
N ARG A 47 9.80 -2.67 -9.47
CA ARG A 47 10.08 -1.33 -8.95
C ARG A 47 9.10 -0.87 -7.87
N LEU A 48 7.95 -1.50 -7.72
CA LEU A 48 6.93 -1.18 -6.71
C LEU A 48 6.89 -2.21 -5.58
N GLU A 49 7.70 -3.28 -5.64
CA GLU A 49 7.69 -4.33 -4.60
C GLU A 49 8.05 -3.78 -3.22
N TYR A 50 9.03 -2.89 -3.14
CA TYR A 50 9.46 -2.28 -1.88
C TYR A 50 8.33 -1.50 -1.20
N ILE A 51 7.37 -0.95 -1.97
CA ILE A 51 6.22 -0.21 -1.42
C ILE A 51 5.35 -1.16 -0.60
N VAL A 52 5.15 -2.38 -1.09
CA VAL A 52 4.36 -3.38 -0.36
C VAL A 52 5.03 -3.74 0.96
N GLU A 53 6.35 -3.92 0.98
CA GLU A 53 7.11 -4.22 2.19
C GLU A 53 6.99 -3.10 3.22
N GLU A 54 7.27 -1.85 2.82
CA GLU A 54 7.20 -0.67 3.70
C GLU A 54 5.78 -0.42 4.24
N VAL A 55 4.76 -0.53 3.38
CA VAL A 55 3.36 -0.36 3.80
C VAL A 55 2.92 -1.49 4.72
N ALA A 56 3.34 -2.74 4.46
CA ALA A 56 3.04 -3.86 5.33
C ALA A 56 3.65 -3.68 6.74
N VAL A 57 4.90 -3.21 6.83
CA VAL A 57 5.57 -2.87 8.09
C VAL A 57 4.81 -1.79 8.85
N LYS A 58 4.44 -0.68 8.19
CA LYS A 58 3.67 0.41 8.79
C LYS A 58 2.32 -0.07 9.32
N ARG A 59 1.60 -0.89 8.54
CA ARG A 59 0.32 -1.48 8.92
C ARG A 59 0.43 -2.40 10.12
N PHE A 60 1.45 -3.26 10.14
CA PHE A 60 1.68 -4.15 11.27
C PHE A 60 1.95 -3.37 12.55
N ASN A 61 2.82 -2.36 12.50
CA ASN A 61 3.10 -1.49 13.64
C ASN A 61 1.85 -0.74 14.11
N ARG A 62 1.01 -0.27 13.19
CA ARG A 62 -0.27 0.37 13.54
C ARG A 62 -1.24 -0.60 14.21
N VAL A 63 -1.41 -1.82 13.69
CA VAL A 63 -2.28 -2.85 14.30
C VAL A 63 -1.79 -3.21 15.71
N GLY A 64 -0.47 -3.36 15.88
CA GLY A 64 0.13 -3.58 17.20
C GLY A 64 -0.11 -2.42 18.17
N ALA A 65 0.04 -1.18 17.69
CA ALA A 65 -0.21 0.03 18.48
C ALA A 65 -1.71 0.21 18.82
N GLU A 66 -2.63 -0.08 17.90
CA GLU A 66 -4.07 -0.06 18.14
C GLU A 66 -4.48 -1.10 19.19
N GLY A 67 -3.84 -2.27 19.20
CA GLY A 67 -3.97 -3.26 20.27
C GLY A 67 -3.59 -2.73 21.66
N MET A 68 -2.59 -1.84 21.73
CA MET A 68 -2.16 -1.18 22.97
C MET A 68 -3.01 0.07 23.29
N THR A 69 -3.58 0.74 22.29
CA THR A 69 -4.32 2.00 22.45
C THR A 69 -5.83 1.79 22.61
N GLN A 70 -6.36 0.57 22.43
CA GLN A 70 -7.77 0.23 22.67
C GLN A 70 -8.28 0.51 24.11
N GLU A 71 -7.41 0.88 25.05
CA GLU A 71 -7.80 1.43 26.36
C GLU A 71 -8.27 2.90 26.31
N SER A 72 -8.15 3.61 25.19
CA SER A 72 -8.67 4.97 25.04
C SER A 72 -8.93 5.33 23.58
N VAL A 73 -10.07 5.99 23.34
CA VAL A 73 -10.50 6.63 22.08
C VAL A 73 -11.44 5.79 21.22
N ASP A 74 -12.70 5.82 21.67
CA ASP A 74 -13.91 5.72 20.88
C ASP A 74 -13.89 6.74 19.70
N GLY A 75 -14.22 6.29 18.49
CA GLY A 75 -14.92 7.14 17.51
C GLY A 75 -14.14 7.87 16.40
N ARG A 76 -13.12 7.27 15.74
CA ARG A 76 -12.68 7.76 14.40
C ARG A 76 -12.50 6.64 13.38
N SER A 77 -13.62 6.03 13.04
CA SER A 77 -13.72 5.02 11.99
C SER A 77 -13.52 5.65 10.60
N ASN A 78 -12.65 5.01 9.81
CA ASN A 78 -12.71 4.93 8.34
C ASN A 78 -11.95 5.92 7.43
N THR A 79 -11.16 6.90 7.93
CA THR A 79 -10.33 7.76 7.03
C THR A 79 -8.87 7.30 6.88
N PHE A 80 -8.41 6.33 7.66
CA PHE A 80 -7.01 5.87 7.64
C PHE A 80 -6.63 4.99 6.44
N GLN A 81 -7.61 4.44 5.72
CA GLN A 81 -7.36 3.49 4.64
C GLN A 81 -6.87 4.15 3.33
N ALA A 82 -6.93 5.48 3.23
CA ALA A 82 -6.42 6.23 2.08
C ALA A 82 -4.92 6.57 2.22
N ASN A 83 -4.40 6.79 3.44
CA ASN A 83 -3.10 7.42 3.67
C ASN A 83 -1.88 6.49 3.43
N ASP A 84 -2.06 5.17 3.49
CA ASP A 84 -0.91 4.24 3.51
C ASP A 84 -0.06 4.29 2.22
N PHE A 85 -0.63 4.78 1.11
CA PHE A 85 0.06 4.87 -0.19
C PHE A 85 0.37 6.31 -0.62
N ASP A 86 -0.04 7.32 0.15
CA ASP A 86 0.02 8.74 -0.26
C ASP A 86 1.45 9.18 -0.63
N GLU A 87 2.45 8.74 0.14
CA GLU A 87 3.87 9.05 -0.11
C GLU A 87 4.45 8.38 -1.37
N TYR A 88 3.74 7.38 -1.91
CA TYR A 88 4.15 6.63 -3.08
C TYR A 88 3.32 6.96 -4.32
N MET A 89 2.30 7.82 -4.20
CA MET A 89 1.41 8.15 -5.32
C MET A 89 2.18 8.75 -6.51
N ASP A 90 3.22 9.56 -6.28
CA ASP A 90 4.08 10.08 -7.35
C ASP A 90 4.80 8.98 -8.15
N VAL A 91 5.08 7.83 -7.53
CA VAL A 91 5.72 6.68 -8.17
C VAL A 91 4.68 5.80 -8.84
N ILE A 92 3.54 5.57 -8.20
CA ILE A 92 2.41 4.79 -8.73
C ILE A 92 1.83 5.49 -9.97
N ASP A 93 1.67 6.82 -9.94
CA ASP A 93 1.13 7.62 -11.04
C ASP A 93 2.02 7.61 -12.28
N GLN A 94 3.31 7.26 -12.17
CA GLN A 94 4.17 7.06 -13.36
C GLN A 94 3.71 5.89 -14.23
N TYR A 95 2.98 4.93 -13.64
CA TYR A 95 2.41 3.79 -14.36
C TYR A 95 1.05 4.14 -14.95
N THR A 96 0.36 5.13 -14.40
CA THR A 96 -0.91 5.61 -14.95
C THR A 96 -0.65 6.39 -16.23
N PRO A 97 -1.26 6.01 -17.37
CA PRO A 97 -1.12 6.78 -18.59
C PRO A 97 -1.66 8.18 -18.35
N ARG A 98 -0.77 9.18 -18.31
CA ARG A 98 -1.18 10.57 -18.47
C ARG A 98 -1.80 10.66 -19.85
N ASN A 99 -3.13 10.67 -19.90
CA ASN A 99 -3.86 11.24 -21.02
C ASN A 99 -3.35 12.68 -21.15
N SER A 100 -2.31 12.83 -21.94
CA SER A 100 -1.91 14.09 -22.53
C SER A 100 -3.00 14.35 -23.56
N ASP A 101 -4.18 14.75 -23.06
CA ASP A 101 -5.17 15.43 -23.84
C ASP A 101 -4.43 16.60 -24.48
N LYS A 102 -4.00 16.37 -25.72
CA LYS A 102 -3.95 17.41 -26.73
C LYS A 102 -5.35 18.01 -26.71
N ARG A 103 -5.58 18.97 -25.82
CA ARG A 103 -6.72 19.87 -25.87
C ARG A 103 -6.61 20.50 -27.24
N GLY A 104 -7.35 19.93 -28.19
CA GLY A 104 -7.50 20.47 -29.52
C GLY A 104 -7.92 21.91 -29.31
N ALA A 105 -7.05 22.84 -29.70
CA ALA A 105 -7.42 24.23 -29.83
C ALA A 105 -8.53 24.25 -30.88
N GLY A 106 -9.78 24.22 -30.42
CA GLY A 106 -10.95 24.43 -31.25
C GLY A 106 -10.89 25.86 -31.75
N ILE A 107 -10.25 26.06 -32.90
CA ILE A 107 -10.35 27.28 -33.68
C ILE A 107 -11.74 27.24 -34.31
N PHE A 108 -12.68 27.97 -33.72
CA PHE A 108 -13.96 28.24 -34.34
C PHE A 108 -13.75 29.40 -35.34
N TYR A 109 -14.06 29.14 -36.62
CA TYR A 109 -14.09 30.14 -37.70
C TYR A 109 -15.52 30.67 -37.85
#